data_AF-A0A432T2T6-F1
#
_entry.id   AF-A0A432T2T6-F1
#
_cell.length_a   1.000
_cell.length_b   1.000
_cell.length_c   1.000
_cell.angle_alpha   90.00
_cell.angle_beta   90.00
_cell.angle_gamma   90.00
#
_symmetry.space_group_name_H-M   'P 1'
#
loop_
_entity.id
_entity.type
_entity.pdbx_description
1 polymer ?
#
loop_
_entity_poly.entity_id
_entity_poly.type
_entity_poly.pdbx_seq_one_letter_code
_entity_poly.pdbx_strand_id
1 'polypeptide(L)' 'MTPEEKEIQKLKGEIKTELRAIFKANMKIFDWDIPEANDQKAAELIVSVMQEALDEIKKEVAAGEYANY' A
#
# COMPACT_ATOMS: atom_id res chain seq x y z
N MET A 1 -0.34 -11.56 24.03
CA MET A 1 -1.00 -11.25 22.74
C MET A 1 -2.36 -10.64 23.04
N THR A 2 -2.54 -9.37 22.70
CA THR A 2 -3.82 -8.66 22.84
C THR A 2 -4.82 -9.15 21.79
N PRO A 3 -6.14 -8.91 21.97
CA PRO A 3 -7.14 -9.22 20.94
C PRO A 3 -6.82 -8.62 19.57
N GLU A 4 -6.30 -7.40 19.53
CA GLU A 4 -5.89 -6.67 18.33
C GLU A 4 -4.71 -7.35 17.63
N GLU A 5 -3.72 -7.80 18.39
CA GLU A 5 -2.57 -8.56 17.86
C GLU A 5 -2.97 -9.94 17.29
N LYS A 6 -4.06 -10.53 17.78
CA LYS A 6 -4.60 -11.78 17.20
C LYS A 6 -5.39 -11.50 15.91
N GLU A 7 -6.15 -10.42 15.87
CA GLU A 7 -6.95 -10.08 14.71
C GLU A 7 -6.09 -9.64 13.53
N ILE A 8 -5.01 -8.87 13.78
CA ILE A 8 -4.10 -8.45 12.71
C ILE A 8 -3.40 -9.65 12.03
N GLN A 9 -3.17 -10.76 12.75
CA GLN A 9 -2.61 -11.98 12.14
C GLN A 9 -3.58 -12.63 11.15
N LYS A 10 -4.89 -12.54 11.38
CA LYS A 10 -5.90 -13.00 10.43
C LYS A 10 -6.00 -12.06 9.23
N LEU A 11 -6.03 -10.75 9.49
CA LEU A 11 -6.15 -9.71 8.47
C LEU A 11 -4.89 -9.55 7.62
N LYS A 12 -3.72 -9.99 8.10
CA LYS A 12 -2.43 -9.88 7.39
C LYS A 12 -2.47 -10.42 5.96
N GLY A 13 -3.23 -11.49 5.73
CA GLY A 13 -3.38 -12.07 4.39
C GLY A 13 -4.19 -11.17 3.46
N GLU A 14 -5.28 -10.59 3.97
CA GLU A 14 -6.18 -9.70 3.25
C GLU A 14 -5.49 -8.39 2.90
N ILE A 15 -4.87 -7.73 3.89
CA ILE A 15 -4.10 -6.48 3.70
C ILE A 15 -3.02 -6.66 2.61
N LYS A 16 -2.28 -7.76 2.63
CA LYS A 16 -1.26 -8.06 1.60
C LYS A 16 -1.88 -8.29 0.21
N THR A 17 -3.09 -8.79 0.16
CA THR A 17 -3.81 -9.04 -1.11
C THR A 17 -4.29 -7.73 -1.70
N GLU A 18 -4.89 -6.87 -0.87
CA GLU A 18 -5.38 -5.55 -1.25
C GLU A 18 -4.26 -4.63 -1.72
N LEU A 19 -3.12 -4.58 -1.01
CA LEU A 19 -1.96 -3.79 -1.44
C LEU A 19 -1.44 -4.24 -2.81
N ARG A 20 -1.44 -5.55 -3.10
CA ARG A 20 -1.05 -6.06 -4.42
C ARG A 20 -2.08 -5.73 -5.50
N ALA A 21 -3.37 -5.71 -5.17
CA ALA A 21 -4.42 -5.32 -6.10
C ALA A 21 -4.28 -3.85 -6.50
N ILE A 22 -4.03 -2.96 -5.53
CA ILE A 22 -3.76 -1.53 -5.77
C ILE A 22 -2.52 -1.38 -6.66
N PHE A 23 -1.41 -2.03 -6.33
CA PHE A 23 -0.20 -1.98 -7.15
C PHE A 23 -0.46 -2.39 -8.61
N LYS A 24 -1.11 -3.53 -8.83
CA LYS A 24 -1.40 -4.05 -10.17
C LYS A 24 -2.37 -3.17 -10.96
N ALA A 25 -3.35 -2.57 -10.29
CA ALA A 25 -4.27 -1.63 -10.93
C ALA A 25 -3.52 -0.41 -11.49
N ASN A 26 -2.54 0.10 -10.74
CA ASN A 26 -1.74 1.25 -11.17
C ASN A 26 -0.69 0.89 -12.23
N MET A 27 -0.11 -0.31 -12.20
CA MET A 27 0.78 -0.80 -13.28
C MET A 27 0.10 -0.81 -14.65
N LYS A 28 -1.19 -1.20 -14.72
CA LYS A 28 -1.96 -1.25 -15.97
C LYS A 28 -2.15 0.12 -16.64
N ILE A 29 -2.07 1.22 -15.87
CA ILE A 29 -2.15 2.58 -16.40
C ILE A 29 -0.88 2.91 -17.20
N PHE A 30 0.29 2.53 -16.67
CA PHE A 30 1.57 2.74 -17.35
C PHE A 30 1.72 1.92 -18.63
N ASP A 31 1.14 0.71 -18.66
CA ASP A 31 1.14 -0.20 -19.80
C ASP A 31 0.26 0.31 -20.97
N TRP A 32 -0.75 1.16 -20.69
CA TRP A 32 -1.68 1.64 -21.73
C TRP A 32 -1.23 2.93 -22.42
N ASP A 33 -0.42 3.76 -21.75
CA ASP A 33 -0.14 5.13 -22.20
C ASP A 33 1.31 5.39 -22.68
N ILE A 34 2.24 4.43 -22.58
CA ILE A 34 3.65 4.65 -22.96
C ILE A 34 4.23 3.45 -23.74
N PRO A 35 4.40 3.56 -25.07
CA PRO A 35 4.94 2.48 -25.92
C PRO A 35 6.38 2.05 -25.59
N GLU A 36 7.18 2.93 -24.96
CA GLU A 36 8.53 2.63 -24.47
C GLU A 36 8.59 2.41 -22.94
N ALA A 37 7.46 2.06 -22.30
CA ALA A 37 7.40 1.89 -20.86
C ALA A 37 8.46 0.89 -20.38
N ASN A 38 9.32 1.37 -19.49
CA ASN A 38 10.17 0.49 -18.69
C ASN A 38 9.34 0.04 -17.49
N ASP A 39 8.73 -1.14 -17.58
CA ASP A 39 7.87 -1.72 -16.55
C ASP A 39 8.53 -1.76 -15.17
N GLN A 40 9.84 -2.03 -15.13
CA GLN A 40 10.61 -2.05 -13.88
C GLN A 40 10.65 -0.64 -13.27
N LYS A 41 10.85 0.40 -14.09
CA LYS A 41 10.88 1.78 -13.59
C LYS A 41 9.51 2.24 -13.12
N ALA A 42 8.44 1.87 -13.83
CA ALA A 42 7.08 2.14 -13.40
C ALA A 42 6.76 1.46 -12.07
N ALA A 43 7.13 0.19 -11.91
CA ALA A 43 6.96 -0.55 -10.66
C ALA A 43 7.68 0.12 -9.48
N GLU A 44 8.92 0.56 -9.66
CA GLU A 44 9.69 1.30 -8.64
C GLU A 44 9.01 2.59 -8.22
N LEU A 45 8.53 3.39 -9.18
CA LEU A 45 7.84 4.65 -8.90
C LEU A 45 6.53 4.43 -8.15
N ILE A 46 5.72 3.44 -8.57
CA ILE A 46 4.46 3.11 -7.89
C ILE A 46 4.73 2.66 -6.45
N VAL A 47 5.72 1.79 -6.23
CA VAL A 47 6.08 1.35 -4.88
C VAL A 47 6.57 2.51 -4.01
N SER A 48 7.33 3.46 -4.59
CA SER A 48 7.76 4.67 -3.88
C SER A 48 6.57 5.48 -3.36
N VAL A 49 5.59 5.77 -4.21
CA VAL A 49 4.38 6.52 -3.83
C VAL A 49 3.56 5.74 -2.79
N MET A 50 3.43 4.42 -2.94
CA MET A 50 2.76 3.58 -1.94
C MET A 50 3.47 3.64 -0.58
N GLN A 51 4.80 3.69 -0.57
CA GLN A 51 5.60 3.79 0.66
C GLN A 51 5.42 5.17 1.32
N GLU A 52 5.42 6.25 0.54
CA GLU A 52 5.16 7.61 1.03
C GLU A 52 3.78 7.71 1.71
N ALA A 53 2.73 7.20 1.06
CA ALA A 53 1.39 7.15 1.64
C ALA A 53 1.33 6.32 2.93
N LEU A 54 2.05 5.18 2.98
CA LEU A 54 2.15 4.39 4.20
C LEU A 54 2.85 5.15 5.34
N ASP A 55 3.86 5.94 5.01
CA ASP A 55 4.61 6.72 5.99
C ASP A 55 3.80 7.92 6.51
N GLU A 56 2.91 8.49 5.71
CA GLU A 56 1.91 9.47 6.15
C GLU A 56 0.95 8.85 7.17
N ILE A 57 0.35 7.69 6.85
CA ILE A 57 -0.55 6.97 7.77
C ILE A 57 0.16 6.65 9.10
N LYS A 58 1.45 6.26 9.06
CA LYS A 58 2.23 6.03 10.30
C LYS A 58 2.35 7.30 11.14
N LYS A 59 2.52 8.47 10.53
CA LYS A 59 2.58 9.75 11.25
C LYS A 59 1.24 10.08 11.89
N GLU A 60 0.14 9.90 11.18
CA GLU A 60 -1.22 10.10 11.69
C GLU A 60 -1.53 9.18 12.88
N VAL A 61 -1.16 7.90 12.78
CA VAL A 61 -1.26 6.94 13.89
C VAL A 61 -0.42 7.38 15.09
N ALA A 62 0.83 7.81 14.88
CA ALA A 62 1.69 8.31 15.96
C ALA A 62 1.17 9.61 16.58
N ALA A 63 0.47 10.44 15.81
CA ALA A 63 -0.20 11.65 16.28
C ALA A 63 -1.50 11.36 17.05
N GLY A 64 -1.96 10.10 17.07
CA GLY A 64 -3.16 9.69 17.80
C GLY A 64 -4.46 10.03 17.08
N GLU A 65 -4.43 10.31 15.77
CA GLU A 65 -5.61 10.70 14.99
C GLU A 65 -6.71 9.62 14.98
N TYR A 66 -6.32 8.37 15.21
CA TYR A 66 -7.23 7.21 15.25
C TYR A 66 -7.58 6.75 16.66
N ALA A 67 -7.20 7.48 17.72
CA ALA A 67 -7.41 7.05 19.11
C ALA A 67 -8.89 6.92 19.52
N ASN A 68 -9.83 7.45 18.72
CA ASN A 68 -11.27 7.39 18.93
C ASN A 68 -12.04 6.82 17.72
N TYR A 69 -11.36 6.12 16.81
CA TYR A 69 -11.94 5.57 15.59
C TYR A 69 -12.58 4.19 15.82
#